data_AF-C1N628-F1
#
_entry.id   AF-C1N628-F1
#
_cell.length_a   1.000
_cell.length_b   1.000
_cell.length_c   1.000
_cell.angle_alpha   90.00
_cell.angle_beta   90.00
_cell.angle_gamma   90.00
#
_symmetry.space_group_name_H-M   'P 1'
#
loop_
_entity.id
_entity.type
_entity.pdbx_description
1 polymer ?
#
loop_
_entity_poly.entity_id
_entity_poly.type
_entity_poly.pdbx_seq_one_letter_code
_entity_poly.pdbx_strand_id
1 'polypeptide(L)'
;VVIFARLPTPGKAKTRLAASVGDANAAEFYRRTAERVFASTSRCDDAASRTLFFSDPTESNAIANWLARCDPDARDGMRASAQKDVPDLGERMRDALNRAMSTGVHGFGAEKAVVVGTDVPDLSAEHITLACRALDDNDVVFGPAEDGGYYLVGVR
;
A
#
# COMPACT_ATOMS: atom_id res chain seq x y z
N VAL A 1 5.58 -4.03 5.00
CA VAL A 1 4.29 -3.39 4.62
C VAL A 1 4.17 -3.35 3.11
N VAL A 2 3.06 -3.87 2.59
CA VAL A 2 2.67 -3.87 1.19
C VAL A 2 1.58 -2.82 1.01
N ILE A 3 1.74 -1.92 0.04
CA ILE A 3 0.78 -0.82 -0.17
C ILE A 3 0.26 -0.90 -1.59
N PHE A 4 -1.06 -1.04 -1.76
CA PHE A 4 -1.69 -1.09 -3.08
C PHE A 4 -2.10 0.31 -3.50
N ALA A 5 -1.59 0.75 -4.65
CA ALA A 5 -1.88 2.08 -5.18
C ALA A 5 -2.02 2.06 -6.70
N ARG A 6 -2.69 3.08 -7.24
CA ARG A 6 -2.62 3.50 -8.65
C ARG A 6 -1.89 4.83 -8.75
N LEU A 7 -1.39 5.17 -9.94
CA LEU A 7 -0.89 6.52 -10.22
C LEU A 7 -2.06 7.52 -10.15
N PRO A 8 -1.90 8.69 -9.50
CA PRO A 8 -2.96 9.69 -9.37
C PRO A 8 -3.15 10.48 -10.67
N THR A 9 -3.64 9.81 -11.71
CA THR A 9 -3.88 10.40 -13.02
C THR A 9 -5.35 10.80 -13.16
N PRO A 10 -5.67 12.07 -13.55
CA PRO A 10 -7.02 12.50 -13.86
C PRO A 10 -7.73 11.53 -14.82
N GLY A 11 -8.98 11.17 -14.52
CA GLY A 11 -9.78 10.22 -15.31
C GLY A 11 -9.44 8.74 -15.10
N LYS A 12 -8.34 8.40 -14.42
CA LYS A 12 -7.96 6.99 -14.14
C LYS A 12 -8.16 6.57 -12.68
N ALA A 13 -8.09 7.52 -11.74
CA ALA A 13 -8.28 7.28 -10.32
C ALA A 13 -9.61 7.87 -9.84
N LYS A 14 -10.28 7.19 -8.90
CA LYS A 14 -11.49 7.69 -8.23
C LYS A 14 -12.59 8.17 -9.19
N THR A 15 -12.84 7.44 -10.27
CA THR A 15 -13.82 7.83 -11.32
C THR A 15 -15.24 8.06 -10.78
N ARG A 16 -15.68 7.33 -9.75
CA ARG A 16 -16.96 7.59 -9.07
C ARG A 16 -17.01 8.95 -8.38
N LEU A 17 -15.91 9.38 -7.74
CA LEU A 17 -15.78 10.71 -7.14
C LEU A 17 -15.62 11.77 -8.23
N ALA A 18 -14.87 11.48 -9.30
CA ALA A 18 -14.67 12.38 -10.42
C ALA A 18 -15.99 12.80 -11.09
N ALA A 19 -17.00 11.92 -11.10
CA ALA A 19 -18.34 12.24 -11.62
C ALA A 19 -19.01 13.43 -10.90
N SER A 20 -18.64 13.74 -9.65
CA SER A 20 -19.19 14.86 -8.88
C SER A 20 -18.24 16.05 -8.75
N VAL A 21 -16.93 15.83 -8.62
CA VAL A 21 -15.95 16.91 -8.36
C VAL A 21 -15.02 17.21 -9.55
N GLY A 22 -15.11 16.44 -10.64
CA GLY A 22 -14.21 16.53 -11.79
C GLY A 22 -12.92 15.73 -11.64
N ASP A 23 -12.36 15.29 -12.77
CA ASP A 23 -11.20 14.40 -12.83
C ASP A 23 -9.96 14.94 -12.11
N ALA A 24 -9.67 16.23 -12.28
CA ALA A 24 -8.50 16.86 -11.66
C ALA A 24 -8.60 16.87 -10.13
N ASN A 25 -9.76 17.25 -9.59
CA ASN A 25 -9.98 17.30 -8.15
C ASN A 25 -9.99 15.89 -7.53
N ALA A 26 -10.58 14.91 -8.22
CA ALA A 26 -10.59 13.53 -7.75
C ALA A 26 -9.18 12.91 -7.72
N ALA A 27 -8.36 13.18 -8.73
CA ALA A 27 -6.96 12.73 -8.77
C ALA A 27 -6.11 13.42 -7.68
N GLU A 28 -6.28 14.73 -7.47
CA GLU A 28 -5.58 15.47 -6.41
C GLU A 28 -5.99 15.00 -5.01
N PHE A 29 -7.29 14.74 -4.79
CA PHE A 29 -7.77 14.14 -3.54
C PHE A 29 -7.11 12.78 -3.30
N TYR A 30 -7.17 11.89 -4.29
CA TYR A 30 -6.57 10.56 -4.20
C TYR A 30 -5.06 10.63 -3.94
N ARG A 31 -4.35 11.53 -4.62
CA ARG A 31 -2.92 11.77 -4.39
C ARG A 31 -2.63 12.10 -2.92
N ARG A 32 -3.36 13.06 -2.33
CA ARG A 32 -3.17 13.46 -0.94
C ARG A 32 -3.49 12.34 0.04
N THR A 33 -4.55 11.57 -0.22
CA THR A 33 -4.93 10.42 0.61
C THR A 33 -3.84 9.34 0.58
N ALA A 34 -3.34 9.00 -0.61
CA ALA A 34 -2.25 8.04 -0.78
C ALA A 34 -0.95 8.51 -0.11
N GLU A 35 -0.58 9.79 -0.28
CA GLU A 35 0.62 10.36 0.35
C GLU A 35 0.54 10.36 1.88
N ARG A 36 -0.66 10.54 2.47
CA ARG A 36 -0.87 10.38 3.92
C ARG A 36 -0.65 8.95 4.39
N VAL A 37 -1.12 7.97 3.61
CA VAL A 37 -0.85 6.55 3.90
C VAL A 37 0.64 6.27 3.82
N PHE A 38 1.34 6.75 2.79
CA PHE A 38 2.79 6.57 2.66
C PHE A 38 3.54 7.14 3.86
N ALA A 39 3.22 8.38 4.25
CA ALA A 39 3.82 9.05 5.40
C ALA A 39 3.49 8.36 6.74
N SER A 40 2.31 7.74 6.87
CA SER A 40 1.95 7.01 8.08
C SER A 40 2.70 5.69 8.17
N THR A 41 2.83 4.97 7.04
CA THR A 41 3.62 3.73 6.98
C THR A 41 5.11 3.96 7.20
N SER A 42 5.62 5.16 6.90
CA SER A 42 7.04 5.48 7.11
C SER A 42 7.42 5.74 8.56
N ARG A 43 6.42 5.98 9.42
CA ARG A 43 6.59 6.16 10.87
C ARG A 43 6.45 4.86 11.66
N CYS A 44 6.30 3.73 10.97
CA CYS A 44 6.20 2.41 11.60
C CYS A 44 7.60 1.81 11.75
N ASP A 45 8.18 1.92 12.93
CA ASP A 45 9.54 1.42 13.21
C ASP A 45 9.63 -0.12 13.09
N ASP A 46 8.53 -0.83 13.33
CA ASP A 46 8.45 -2.29 13.17
C ASP A 46 8.49 -2.75 11.70
N ALA A 47 8.35 -1.82 10.74
CA ALA A 47 8.30 -2.16 9.32
C ALA A 47 9.70 -2.32 8.72
N ALA A 48 10.19 -3.56 8.65
CA ALA A 48 11.47 -3.87 8.01
C ALA A 48 11.56 -3.46 6.54
N SER A 49 10.44 -3.38 5.82
CA SER A 49 10.41 -2.88 4.43
C SER A 49 9.02 -2.35 4.04
N ARG A 50 9.00 -1.46 3.05
CA ARG A 50 7.78 -0.92 2.44
C ARG A 50 7.85 -1.07 0.92
N THR A 51 6.82 -1.67 0.33
CA THR A 51 6.74 -1.83 -1.13
C THR A 51 5.36 -1.40 -1.62
N LEU A 52 5.35 -0.42 -2.53
CA LEU A 52 4.16 -0.02 -3.27
C LEU A 52 3.96 -0.95 -4.46
N PHE A 53 2.78 -1.56 -4.53
CA PHE A 53 2.32 -2.39 -5.63
C PHE A 53 1.36 -1.60 -6.52
N PHE A 54 1.77 -1.30 -7.75
CA PHE A 54 0.98 -0.49 -8.69
C PHE A 54 0.40 -1.31 -9.85
N SER A 55 -0.75 -0.88 -10.37
CA SER A 55 -1.54 -1.69 -11.31
C SER A 55 -0.99 -1.75 -12.74
N ASP A 56 -0.47 -0.65 -13.30
CA ASP A 56 0.00 -0.59 -14.70
C ASP A 56 1.54 -0.62 -14.77
N PRO A 57 2.16 -1.71 -15.25
CA PRO A 57 3.62 -1.81 -15.36
C PRO A 57 4.26 -0.69 -16.20
N THR A 58 3.53 -0.12 -17.15
CA THR A 58 4.04 0.98 -18.00
C THR A 58 4.21 2.29 -17.22
N GLU A 59 3.56 2.42 -16.07
CA GLU A 59 3.63 3.60 -15.19
C GLU A 59 4.83 3.56 -14.22
N SER A 60 5.72 2.56 -14.33
CA SER A 60 6.87 2.35 -13.42
C SER A 60 7.71 3.62 -13.17
N ASN A 61 8.08 4.34 -14.23
CA ASN A 61 8.87 5.57 -14.11
C ASN A 61 8.10 6.71 -13.42
N ALA A 62 6.80 6.83 -13.70
CA ALA A 62 5.96 7.85 -13.08
C ALA A 62 5.75 7.57 -11.58
N ILE A 63 5.57 6.30 -11.21
CA ILE A 63 5.51 5.85 -9.82
C ILE A 63 6.84 6.14 -9.11
N ALA A 64 7.99 5.76 -9.69
CA ALA A 64 9.30 6.02 -9.10
C ALA A 64 9.52 7.53 -8.85
N ASN A 65 9.18 8.37 -9.83
CA ASN A 65 9.25 9.83 -9.69
C ASN A 65 8.30 10.37 -8.64
N TRP A 66 7.11 9.78 -8.48
CA TRP A 66 6.17 10.16 -7.42
C TRP A 66 6.73 9.84 -6.04
N LEU A 67 7.24 8.62 -5.85
CA LEU A 67 7.82 8.19 -4.58
C LEU A 67 9.04 9.02 -4.18
N ALA A 68 9.92 9.35 -5.12
CA ALA A 68 11.08 10.20 -4.86
C ALA A 68 10.71 11.60 -4.33
N ARG A 69 9.51 12.12 -4.65
CA ARG A 69 9.01 13.40 -4.12
C ARG A 69 8.36 13.26 -2.75
N CYS A 70 7.77 12.11 -2.45
CA CYS A 70 7.06 11.87 -1.21
C CYS A 70 8.00 11.57 -0.04
N ASP A 71 9.20 11.06 -0.33
CA ASP A 71 10.12 10.60 0.71
C ASP A 71 11.61 10.79 0.30
N PRO A 72 12.14 12.03 0.37
CA PRO A 72 13.52 12.32 -0.02
C PRO A 72 14.56 11.87 1.02
N ASP A 73 14.17 11.67 2.28
CA ASP A 73 15.09 11.45 3.42
C ASP A 73 14.92 10.09 4.13
N ALA A 74 13.98 9.22 3.71
CA ALA A 74 13.86 7.91 4.34
C ALA A 74 15.09 7.05 4.07
N ARG A 75 15.83 6.82 5.15
CA ARG A 75 17.00 5.94 5.24
C ARG A 75 16.75 4.52 4.69
N ASP A 76 15.48 4.12 4.54
CA ASP A 76 15.02 2.85 3.94
C ASP A 76 13.79 3.06 3.03
N GLY A 77 13.95 3.90 1.99
CA GLY A 77 12.87 4.35 1.10
C GLY A 77 11.91 3.28 0.57
N MET A 78 10.70 3.71 0.20
CA MET A 78 9.66 2.81 -0.31
C MET A 78 9.99 2.28 -1.70
N ARG A 79 10.00 0.95 -1.85
CA ARG A 79 10.20 0.25 -3.13
C ARG A 79 8.91 0.30 -3.96
N ALA A 80 9.04 0.08 -5.27
CA ALA A 80 7.90 -0.07 -6.18
C ALA A 80 7.96 -1.40 -6.93
N SER A 81 6.80 -2.04 -7.11
CA SER A 81 6.66 -3.26 -7.90
C SER A 81 5.32 -3.24 -8.64
N ALA A 82 5.28 -3.80 -9.86
CA ALA A 82 4.02 -3.97 -10.55
C ALA A 82 3.22 -5.12 -9.92
N GLN A 83 1.90 -4.90 -9.77
CA GLN A 83 0.95 -5.95 -9.43
C GLN A 83 0.96 -7.04 -10.51
N LYS A 84 0.69 -8.28 -10.10
CA LYS A 84 0.44 -9.36 -11.05
C LYS A 84 -0.75 -9.02 -11.94
N ASP A 85 -0.61 -9.24 -13.25
CA ASP A 85 -1.68 -9.02 -14.23
C ASP A 85 -2.69 -10.18 -14.20
N VAL A 86 -3.56 -10.14 -13.20
CA VAL A 86 -4.68 -11.07 -13.02
C VAL A 86 -5.93 -10.28 -12.62
N PRO A 87 -7.14 -10.68 -13.02
CA PRO A 87 -8.35 -9.90 -12.73
C PRO A 87 -8.71 -9.87 -11.23
N ASP A 88 -8.38 -10.93 -10.49
CA ASP A 88 -8.77 -11.07 -9.09
C ASP A 88 -7.86 -10.27 -8.14
N LEU A 89 -8.46 -9.45 -7.27
CA LEU A 89 -7.72 -8.64 -6.30
C LEU A 89 -7.04 -9.51 -5.23
N GLY A 90 -7.69 -10.57 -4.78
CA GLY A 90 -7.15 -11.49 -3.78
C GLY A 90 -5.88 -12.19 -4.28
N GLU A 91 -5.86 -12.61 -5.55
CA GLU A 91 -4.66 -13.17 -6.18
C GLU A 91 -3.51 -12.17 -6.27
N ARG A 92 -3.79 -10.89 -6.57
CA ARG A 92 -2.77 -9.83 -6.54
C ARG A 92 -2.23 -9.63 -5.14
N MET A 93 -3.10 -9.58 -4.12
CA MET A 93 -2.68 -9.46 -2.72
C MET A 93 -1.83 -10.64 -2.28
N ARG A 94 -2.22 -11.87 -2.62
CA ARG A 94 -1.47 -13.09 -2.33
C ARG A 94 -0.09 -13.09 -2.98
N ASP A 95 0.02 -12.69 -4.24
CA ASP A 95 1.30 -12.53 -4.93
C ASP A 95 2.20 -11.49 -4.23
N ALA A 96 1.64 -10.33 -3.85
CA ALA A 96 2.38 -9.29 -3.17
C ALA A 96 2.87 -9.71 -1.77
N LEU A 97 2.03 -10.42 -1.01
CA LEU A 97 2.38 -11.02 0.28
C LEU A 97 3.50 -12.05 0.11
N ASN A 98 3.36 -12.99 -0.83
CA ASN A 98 4.38 -13.99 -1.11
C ASN A 98 5.73 -13.35 -1.46
N ARG A 99 5.73 -12.29 -2.29
CA ARG A 99 6.95 -11.54 -2.60
C ARG A 99 7.55 -10.89 -1.34
N ALA A 100 6.74 -10.23 -0.52
CA ALA A 100 7.24 -9.63 0.73
C ALA A 100 7.85 -10.68 1.70
N MET A 101 7.23 -11.86 1.77
CA MET A 101 7.64 -12.97 2.63
C MET A 101 8.79 -13.82 2.04
N SER A 102 9.11 -13.67 0.74
CA SER A 102 10.18 -14.42 0.08
C SER A 102 11.41 -13.57 -0.23
N THR A 103 11.23 -12.27 -0.44
CA THR A 103 12.29 -11.32 -0.84
C THR A 103 12.31 -10.14 0.13
N GLY A 104 12.81 -10.35 1.34
CA GLY A 104 12.91 -9.29 2.33
C GLY A 104 14.25 -8.56 2.28
N VAL A 105 14.74 -8.14 3.44
CA VAL A 105 15.98 -7.35 3.59
C VAL A 105 17.13 -8.31 3.85
N HIS A 106 18.30 -8.09 3.22
CA HIS A 106 19.49 -8.94 3.35
C HIS A 106 19.35 -10.41 2.92
N GLY A 107 18.41 -10.74 2.04
CA GLY A 107 18.27 -12.09 1.47
C GLY A 107 17.35 -13.04 2.26
N PHE A 108 16.72 -12.54 3.34
CA PHE A 108 15.67 -13.25 4.07
C PHE A 108 14.33 -12.54 3.87
N GLY A 109 13.25 -13.30 3.71
CA GLY A 109 11.88 -12.79 3.67
C GLY A 109 11.42 -12.13 4.96
N ALA A 110 10.37 -11.31 4.90
CA ALA A 110 9.71 -10.88 6.13
C ALA A 110 9.03 -12.08 6.81
N GLU A 111 9.02 -12.13 8.14
CA GLU A 111 8.25 -13.13 8.92
C GLU A 111 6.77 -12.77 9.01
N LYS A 112 6.43 -11.50 8.74
CA LYS A 112 5.07 -10.98 8.76
C LYS A 112 4.92 -9.96 7.64
N ALA A 113 3.79 -10.00 6.97
CA ALA A 113 3.47 -9.04 5.93
C ALA A 113 2.02 -8.56 6.08
N VAL A 114 1.85 -7.24 5.98
CA VAL A 114 0.54 -6.59 5.96
C VAL A 114 0.32 -5.90 4.62
N VAL A 115 -0.87 -6.04 4.04
CA VAL A 115 -1.34 -5.29 2.87
C VAL A 115 -2.31 -4.21 3.33
N VAL A 116 -2.11 -2.99 2.84
CA VAL A 116 -3.01 -1.85 3.03
C VAL A 116 -3.34 -1.17 1.71
N GLY A 117 -4.53 -0.59 1.61
CA GLY A 117 -4.91 0.31 0.52
C GLY A 117 -4.52 1.76 0.78
N THR A 118 -4.60 2.61 -0.24
CA THR A 118 -4.32 4.06 -0.14
C THR A 118 -5.55 4.93 0.13
N ASP A 119 -6.71 4.31 0.32
CA ASP A 119 -8.01 4.98 0.43
C ASP A 119 -8.46 5.25 1.86
N VAL A 120 -7.59 4.96 2.84
CA VAL A 120 -7.86 5.09 4.27
C VAL A 120 -6.85 6.07 4.88
N PRO A 121 -7.09 7.39 4.76
CA PRO A 121 -6.13 8.41 5.16
C PRO A 121 -5.85 8.43 6.67
N ASP A 122 -6.74 7.83 7.45
CA ASP A 122 -6.64 7.71 8.91
C ASP A 122 -5.84 6.46 9.35
N LEU A 123 -5.33 5.66 8.39
CA LEU A 123 -4.36 4.61 8.68
C LEU A 123 -3.14 5.24 9.36
N SER A 124 -2.73 4.67 10.48
CA SER A 124 -1.64 5.17 11.32
C SER A 124 -0.57 4.09 11.44
N ALA A 125 0.63 4.48 11.88
CA ALA A 125 1.67 3.52 12.22
C ALA A 125 1.21 2.53 13.31
N GLU A 126 0.42 3.00 14.28
CA GLU A 126 -0.13 2.16 15.36
C GLU A 126 -1.04 1.05 14.82
N HIS A 127 -1.87 1.33 13.82
CA HIS A 127 -2.69 0.29 13.17
C HIS A 127 -1.82 -0.84 12.58
N ILE A 128 -0.67 -0.49 12.01
CA ILE A 128 0.26 -1.46 11.43
C ILE A 128 0.99 -2.24 12.53
N THR A 129 1.50 -1.55 13.56
CA THR A 129 2.14 -2.17 14.72
C THR A 129 1.19 -3.14 15.43
N LEU A 130 -0.07 -2.76 15.64
CA LEU A 130 -1.09 -3.62 16.23
C LEU A 130 -1.35 -4.86 15.38
N ALA A 131 -1.45 -4.72 14.05
CA ALA A 131 -1.59 -5.86 13.15
C ALA A 131 -0.38 -6.81 13.24
N CYS A 132 0.85 -6.27 13.24
CA CYS A 132 2.07 -7.07 13.37
C CYS A 132 2.14 -7.81 14.72
N ARG A 133 1.70 -7.18 15.81
CA ARG A 133 1.63 -7.82 17.14
C ARG A 133 0.56 -8.90 17.20
N ALA A 134 -0.62 -8.65 16.64
CA ALA A 134 -1.67 -9.66 16.59
C ALA A 134 -1.25 -10.91 15.79
N LEU A 135 -0.39 -10.74 14.79
CA LEU A 135 0.25 -11.84 14.05
C LEU A 135 1.30 -12.64 14.84
N ASP A 136 1.65 -12.25 16.08
CA ASP A 136 2.43 -13.14 16.96
C ASP A 136 1.61 -14.39 17.35
N ASP A 137 0.30 -14.21 17.53
CA ASP A 137 -0.60 -15.26 18.04
C ASP A 137 -1.61 -15.75 16.99
N ASN A 138 -1.64 -15.16 15.78
CA ASN A 138 -2.63 -15.46 14.75
C ASN A 138 -1.99 -15.60 13.37
N ASP A 139 -2.49 -16.54 12.56
CA ASP A 139 -2.00 -16.74 11.19
C ASP A 139 -2.42 -15.61 10.24
N VAL A 140 -3.58 -15.02 10.48
CA VAL A 140 -4.19 -13.97 9.65
C VAL A 140 -4.88 -12.95 10.54
N VAL A 141 -4.73 -11.67 10.19
CA VAL A 141 -5.43 -10.56 10.87
C VAL A 141 -6.10 -9.65 9.84
N PHE A 142 -7.21 -9.03 10.22
CA PHE A 142 -7.94 -8.09 9.38
C PHE A 142 -8.21 -6.79 10.13
N GLY A 143 -8.04 -5.66 9.45
CA GLY A 143 -8.55 -4.36 9.87
C GLY A 143 -9.92 -4.12 9.23
N PRO A 144 -11.04 -4.23 9.97
CA PRO A 144 -12.38 -4.11 9.40
C PRO A 144 -12.65 -2.68 8.93
N ALA A 145 -13.32 -2.54 7.78
CA ALA A 145 -13.80 -1.27 7.28
C ALA A 145 -15.32 -1.13 7.53
N GLU A 146 -15.79 0.11 7.64
CA GLU A 146 -17.22 0.41 7.92
C GLU A 146 -18.16 -0.03 6.79
N ASP A 147 -17.64 -0.19 5.58
CA ASP A 147 -18.38 -0.62 4.39
C ASP A 147 -18.56 -2.15 4.31
N GLY A 148 -18.15 -2.89 5.35
CA GLY A 148 -18.19 -4.35 5.41
C GLY A 148 -17.00 -5.04 4.73
N GLY A 149 -16.04 -4.27 4.22
CA GLY A 149 -14.75 -4.77 3.75
C GLY A 149 -13.66 -4.77 4.82
N TYR A 150 -12.41 -4.71 4.37
CA TYR A 150 -11.25 -4.55 5.22
C TYR A 150 -10.27 -3.56 4.60
N TYR A 151 -9.65 -2.72 5.43
CA TYR A 151 -8.60 -1.78 4.99
C TYR A 151 -7.18 -2.35 5.12
N LEU A 152 -7.04 -3.41 5.93
CA LEU A 152 -5.78 -4.08 6.22
C LEU A 152 -6.01 -5.59 6.25
N VAL A 153 -5.09 -6.35 5.67
CA VAL A 153 -4.95 -7.79 5.90
C VAL A 153 -3.49 -8.10 6.21
N GLY A 154 -3.24 -8.92 7.22
CA GLY A 154 -1.90 -9.35 7.62
C GLY A 154 -1.79 -10.86 7.67
N VAL A 155 -0.59 -11.37 7.38
CA VAL A 155 -0.23 -12.79 7.47
C VAL A 155 1.17 -12.96 8.07
N ARG A 156 1.42 -14.13 8.66
CA ARG A 156 2.74 -14.60 9.12
C ARG A 156 3.17 -15.87 8.38
#